data_AF-A0A973RGS8-F1
#
_entry.id   AF-A0A973RGS8-F1
#
_cell.length_a   1.000
_cell.length_b   1.000
_cell.length_c   1.000
_cell.angle_alpha   90.00
_cell.angle_beta   90.00
_cell.angle_gamma   90.00
#
_symmetry.space_group_name_H-M   'P 1'
#
loop_
_entity.id
_entity.type
_entity.pdbx_description
1 polymer ?
#
loop_
_entity_poly.entity_id
_entity_poly.type
_entity_poly.pdbx_seq_one_letter_code
_entity_poly.pdbx_strand_id
1 'polypeptide(L)'
;MDLSNHTTLLQAGGHSGISERMRDLLARAAQDHVYEQRTQGAVLDEIRQRLEGMEWLLREVRERELGGLSGTLESVSGRLDDITAKPPMWAEGLAQHVEAVRDHVDAVGEKIGHVDARVAPVAELPSLWADLGTVGEAVDEALKRLQSVLDTTDGISQGMSDFTTKLAHLNTSMEAAASRFTRLDKSVADLSGRTDRVESALGDLTESVTTTAAQMTVKIDAAEQRLNTRLDDTDLQVAARLDETDKRLSGRLDETDERLTARLGQSDERVAARLDEADQRLAVRLTDIEQRLGARLDEADQHLAVQLGESEQRLNGRLDGVDSRLDRVEGKLVGLDTRITGFDGRLESADECLADIDTRLDGIDGRVGGVDKRLTSVDSQLGGIGKRLGSLDGHLARHDDRFDALDGRLGSVDERVSATDQHLTETAMRNEGRFNKLDNQMESIDERLVEAEEHLITRFDTLDGQFSGLDTRFNGLDTHMNGLATRAEQASEHLESVDDRIEAMNQHVSQLPAALAIPDQVGELIQSQAGAQADRLSAAADALTELVRSRPDRDEIGETVSGIVQPATDDLTKRLATLEETMLALAEALLRPTRTKD
;
A
#
# COMPACT_ATOMS: atom_id res chain seq x y z
N MET A 1 -5.28 -8.65 -31.86
CA MET A 1 -6.72 -8.93 -31.92
C MET A 1 -7.15 -9.24 -30.49
N ASP A 2 -7.71 -8.32 -29.71
CA ASP A 2 -8.61 -7.18 -30.06
C ASP A 2 -9.88 -7.70 -30.76
N LEU A 3 -11.11 -7.28 -30.43
CA LEU A 3 -11.62 -6.05 -29.80
C LEU A 3 -12.77 -6.39 -28.81
N SER A 4 -12.83 -5.86 -27.58
CA SER A 4 -13.50 -4.60 -27.17
C SER A 4 -15.02 -4.73 -26.86
N ASN A 5 -15.66 -3.89 -26.01
CA ASN A 5 -15.14 -2.82 -25.14
C ASN A 5 -16.05 -2.53 -23.93
N HIS A 6 -15.51 -1.68 -23.05
CA HIS A 6 -16.16 -0.67 -22.17
C HIS A 6 -17.56 -0.19 -22.64
N THR A 7 -18.45 0.32 -21.78
CA THR A 7 -18.20 1.35 -20.75
C THR A 7 -19.12 1.32 -19.51
N THR A 8 -18.65 2.01 -18.46
CA THR A 8 -19.25 2.28 -17.13
C THR A 8 -18.96 1.22 -16.04
N LEU A 9 -18.60 1.59 -14.81
CA LEU A 9 -18.39 2.94 -14.23
C LEU A 9 -17.21 2.90 -13.24
N LEU A 10 -16.22 3.79 -13.43
CA LEU A 10 -15.03 3.86 -12.59
C LEU A 10 -15.00 5.18 -11.79
N GLN A 11 -15.93 5.33 -10.83
CA GLN A 11 -15.85 6.38 -9.81
C GLN A 11 -16.74 6.10 -8.58
N ALA A 12 -16.25 6.55 -7.41
CA ALA A 12 -16.86 6.50 -6.07
C ALA A 12 -17.10 5.11 -5.43
N GLY A 13 -16.74 4.98 -4.14
CA GLY A 13 -17.33 3.96 -3.24
C GLY A 13 -16.39 3.02 -2.46
N GLY A 14 -15.08 3.00 -2.71
CA GLY A 14 -14.12 2.00 -2.19
C GLY A 14 -13.87 1.92 -0.67
N HIS A 15 -14.75 2.46 0.17
CA HIS A 15 -14.61 2.49 1.63
C HIS A 15 -15.83 1.95 2.40
N SER A 16 -16.96 1.65 1.74
CA SER A 16 -18.16 1.13 2.42
C SER A 16 -17.97 -0.27 3.01
N GLY A 17 -17.64 -1.27 2.19
CA GLY A 17 -17.63 -2.68 2.59
C GLY A 17 -16.64 -3.04 3.72
N ILE A 18 -15.53 -2.30 3.86
CA ILE A 18 -14.61 -2.45 4.99
C ILE A 18 -15.21 -1.82 6.25
N SER A 19 -15.78 -0.61 6.15
CA SER A 19 -16.54 0.03 7.24
C SER A 19 -17.75 -0.80 7.68
N GLU A 20 -18.43 -1.48 6.76
CA GLU A 20 -19.55 -2.38 7.02
C GLU A 20 -19.10 -3.60 7.83
N ARG A 21 -18.09 -4.34 7.36
CA ARG A 21 -17.52 -5.48 8.10
C ARG A 21 -16.91 -5.08 9.44
N MET A 22 -16.27 -3.90 9.52
CA MET A 22 -15.74 -3.38 10.79
C MET A 22 -16.89 -3.05 11.76
N ARG A 23 -18.00 -2.47 11.27
CA ARG A 23 -19.21 -2.24 12.07
C ARG A 23 -19.87 -3.55 12.50
N ASP A 24 -20.00 -4.54 11.64
CA ASP A 24 -20.54 -5.86 12.01
C ASP A 24 -19.68 -6.57 13.05
N LEU A 25 -18.35 -6.54 12.91
CA LEU A 25 -17.43 -7.14 13.88
C LEU A 25 -17.42 -6.38 15.22
N LEU A 26 -17.48 -5.05 15.20
CA LEU A 26 -17.60 -4.24 16.42
C LEU A 26 -18.98 -4.41 17.08
N ALA A 27 -20.06 -4.53 16.30
CA ALA A 27 -21.39 -4.85 16.80
C ALA A 27 -21.43 -6.24 17.42
N ARG A 28 -20.78 -7.24 16.79
CA ARG A 28 -20.63 -8.59 17.35
C ARG A 28 -19.87 -8.56 18.66
N ALA A 29 -18.67 -7.98 18.68
CA ALA A 29 -17.84 -7.88 19.88
C ALA A 29 -18.53 -7.10 21.02
N ALA A 30 -19.24 -6.02 20.71
CA ALA A 30 -20.03 -5.27 21.70
C ALA A 30 -21.21 -6.09 22.21
N GLN A 31 -21.89 -6.85 21.35
CA GLN A 31 -23.05 -7.65 21.72
C GLN A 31 -22.65 -8.92 22.50
N ASP A 32 -21.51 -9.53 22.17
CA ASP A 32 -20.91 -10.64 22.91
C ASP A 32 -20.41 -10.16 24.29
N HIS A 33 -19.73 -9.01 24.37
CA HIS A 33 -19.31 -8.40 25.64
C HIS A 33 -20.50 -7.96 26.52
N VAL A 34 -21.61 -7.52 25.92
CA VAL A 34 -22.88 -7.28 26.63
C VAL A 34 -23.52 -8.59 27.11
N TYR A 35 -23.41 -9.68 26.34
CA TYR A 35 -23.86 -11.01 26.76
C TYR A 35 -23.03 -11.52 27.95
N GLU A 36 -21.71 -11.32 27.91
CA GLU A 36 -20.77 -11.71 28.95
C GLU A 36 -20.94 -10.89 30.24
N GLN A 37 -21.21 -9.57 30.14
CA GLN A 37 -21.63 -8.80 31.31
C GLN A 37 -23.00 -9.24 31.86
N ARG A 38 -23.91 -9.73 31.00
CA ARG A 38 -25.21 -10.26 31.45
C ARG A 38 -25.08 -11.58 32.18
N THR A 39 -24.20 -12.48 31.74
CA THR A 39 -23.94 -13.75 32.43
C THR A 39 -23.13 -13.54 33.70
N GLN A 40 -22.14 -12.64 33.71
CA GLN A 40 -21.45 -12.22 34.94
C GLN A 40 -22.42 -11.58 35.94
N GLY A 41 -23.35 -10.73 35.48
CA GLY A 41 -24.42 -10.16 36.30
C GLY A 41 -25.32 -11.25 36.92
N ALA A 42 -25.79 -12.21 36.12
CA ALA A 42 -26.60 -13.32 36.61
C ALA A 42 -25.86 -14.20 37.64
N VAL A 43 -24.55 -14.43 37.47
CA VAL A 43 -23.72 -15.14 38.45
C VAL A 43 -23.56 -14.34 39.75
N LEU A 44 -23.41 -13.01 39.67
CA LEU A 44 -23.37 -12.14 40.85
C LEU A 44 -24.72 -12.10 41.58
N ASP A 45 -25.85 -12.09 40.88
CA ASP A 45 -27.18 -12.18 41.47
C ASP A 45 -27.44 -13.55 42.11
N GLU A 46 -26.95 -14.66 41.54
CA GLU A 46 -27.05 -15.98 42.19
C GLU A 46 -26.16 -16.09 43.43
N ILE A 47 -24.93 -15.57 43.37
CA ILE A 47 -24.05 -15.47 44.55
C ILE A 47 -24.73 -14.63 45.64
N ARG A 48 -25.36 -13.52 45.27
CA ARG A 48 -26.13 -12.67 46.18
C ARG A 48 -27.31 -13.41 46.81
N GLN A 49 -28.13 -14.13 46.03
CA GLN A 49 -29.23 -14.93 46.58
C GLN A 49 -28.74 -16.03 47.53
N ARG A 50 -27.58 -16.64 47.25
CA ARG A 50 -26.95 -17.63 48.15
C ARG A 50 -26.46 -16.97 49.46
N LEU A 51 -25.95 -15.73 49.41
CA LEU A 51 -25.58 -14.97 50.61
C LEU A 51 -26.80 -14.54 51.42
N GLU A 52 -27.84 -13.98 50.78
CA GLU A 52 -29.11 -13.60 51.45
C GLU A 52 -29.80 -14.84 52.07
N GLY A 53 -29.72 -16.01 51.42
CA GLY A 53 -30.17 -17.28 51.98
C GLY A 53 -29.31 -17.80 53.15
N MET A 54 -27.99 -17.59 53.13
CA MET A 54 -27.11 -17.90 54.26
C MET A 54 -27.35 -16.96 55.44
N GLU A 55 -27.58 -15.67 55.22
CA GLU A 55 -27.97 -14.73 56.27
C GLU A 55 -29.31 -15.10 56.89
N TRP A 56 -30.28 -15.55 56.09
CA TRP A 56 -31.55 -16.07 56.60
C TRP A 56 -31.35 -17.30 57.50
N LEU A 57 -30.55 -18.28 57.07
CA LEU A 57 -30.23 -19.47 57.88
C LEU A 57 -29.47 -19.12 59.18
N LEU A 58 -28.50 -18.20 59.11
CA LEU A 58 -27.78 -17.72 60.29
C LEU A 58 -28.70 -16.99 61.27
N ARG A 59 -29.70 -16.26 60.77
CA ARG A 59 -30.72 -15.61 61.59
C ARG A 59 -31.66 -16.63 62.24
N GLU A 60 -32.16 -17.58 61.48
CA GLU A 60 -33.06 -18.64 61.94
C GLU A 60 -32.42 -19.49 63.04
N VAL A 61 -31.15 -19.90 62.88
CA VAL A 61 -30.39 -20.60 63.94
C VAL A 61 -30.22 -19.71 65.18
N ARG A 62 -29.93 -18.42 65.00
CA ARG A 62 -29.78 -17.46 66.11
C ARG A 62 -31.07 -17.27 66.90
N GLU A 63 -32.22 -17.18 66.23
CA GLU A 63 -33.53 -16.96 66.87
C GLU A 63 -34.12 -18.27 67.46
N ARG A 64 -33.88 -19.45 66.85
CA ARG A 64 -34.33 -20.74 67.43
C ARG A 64 -33.47 -21.23 68.60
N GLU A 65 -32.14 -21.27 68.49
CA GLU A 65 -31.32 -21.98 69.48
C GLU A 65 -30.91 -21.11 70.68
N LEU A 66 -30.48 -19.86 70.46
CA LEU A 66 -30.15 -18.96 71.57
C LEU A 66 -31.39 -18.49 72.35
N GLY A 67 -32.54 -18.38 71.68
CA GLY A 67 -33.83 -18.09 72.34
C GLY A 67 -34.22 -19.18 73.34
N GLY A 68 -34.11 -20.45 72.95
CA GLY A 68 -34.39 -21.60 73.83
C GLY A 68 -33.42 -21.72 75.02
N LEU A 69 -32.13 -21.40 74.80
CA LEU A 69 -31.12 -21.40 75.86
C LEU A 69 -31.31 -20.25 76.86
N SER A 70 -31.82 -19.08 76.42
CA SER A 70 -32.14 -17.98 77.35
C SER A 70 -33.33 -18.34 78.27
N GLY A 71 -34.41 -18.88 77.71
CA GLY A 71 -35.62 -19.22 78.49
C GLY A 71 -35.41 -20.36 79.50
N THR A 72 -34.49 -21.29 79.21
CA THR A 72 -34.13 -22.35 80.17
C THR A 72 -33.25 -21.84 81.32
N LEU A 73 -32.40 -20.83 81.09
CA LEU A 73 -31.62 -20.19 82.15
C LEU A 73 -32.51 -19.39 83.12
N GLU A 74 -33.46 -18.62 82.59
CA GLU A 74 -34.48 -17.88 83.35
C GLU A 74 -35.27 -18.82 84.29
N SER A 75 -35.70 -19.97 83.75
CA SER A 75 -36.44 -21.00 84.49
C SER A 75 -35.65 -21.68 85.61
N VAL A 76 -34.31 -21.70 85.54
CA VAL A 76 -33.44 -22.20 86.61
C VAL A 76 -33.24 -21.14 87.68
N SER A 77 -33.08 -19.86 87.31
CA SER A 77 -32.91 -18.76 88.28
C SER A 77 -34.15 -18.59 89.16
N GLY A 78 -35.35 -18.51 88.58
CA GLY A 78 -36.59 -18.31 89.35
C GLY A 78 -36.93 -19.47 90.30
N ARG A 79 -36.38 -20.66 90.08
CA ARG A 79 -36.52 -21.81 91.00
C ARG A 79 -35.51 -21.80 92.16
N LEU A 80 -34.49 -20.95 92.10
CA LEU A 80 -33.52 -20.77 93.18
C LEU A 80 -34.07 -19.78 94.22
N ASP A 81 -34.63 -18.66 93.77
CA ASP A 81 -35.18 -17.62 94.66
C ASP A 81 -36.35 -18.14 95.53
N ASP A 82 -37.29 -18.90 94.95
CA ASP A 82 -38.49 -19.40 95.64
C ASP A 82 -38.16 -20.36 96.81
N ILE A 83 -36.97 -20.97 96.81
CA ILE A 83 -36.46 -21.81 97.91
C ILE A 83 -35.89 -20.98 99.07
N THR A 84 -35.45 -19.74 98.81
CA THR A 84 -34.83 -18.87 99.84
C THR A 84 -35.84 -18.08 100.68
N ALA A 85 -37.10 -18.02 100.26
CA ALA A 85 -38.08 -17.06 100.77
C ALA A 85 -38.95 -17.53 101.96
N LYS A 86 -38.94 -18.81 102.37
CA LYS A 86 -39.86 -19.35 103.41
C LYS A 86 -39.26 -20.47 104.29
N PRO A 87 -39.26 -20.33 105.63
CA PRO A 87 -39.05 -21.43 106.57
C PRO A 87 -40.36 -22.21 106.88
N PRO A 88 -40.29 -23.50 107.31
CA PRO A 88 -41.46 -24.36 107.50
C PRO A 88 -42.12 -24.31 108.89
N MET A 89 -43.40 -24.74 108.94
CA MET A 89 -44.41 -24.53 110.00
C MET A 89 -44.15 -25.10 111.41
N TRP A 90 -43.04 -25.80 111.69
CA TRP A 90 -42.85 -26.43 113.02
C TRP A 90 -42.36 -25.45 114.11
N ALA A 91 -42.01 -24.22 113.73
CA ALA A 91 -41.50 -23.19 114.66
C ALA A 91 -42.57 -22.52 115.54
N GLU A 92 -43.87 -22.56 115.17
CA GLU A 92 -44.93 -21.87 115.94
C GLU A 92 -45.50 -22.71 117.10
N GLY A 93 -45.35 -24.04 117.08
CA GLY A 93 -46.04 -24.93 118.02
C GLY A 93 -45.52 -24.95 119.46
N LEU A 94 -44.27 -24.54 119.69
CA LEU A 94 -43.59 -24.69 120.99
C LEU A 94 -43.90 -23.58 122.02
N ALA A 95 -44.60 -22.51 121.62
CA ALA A 95 -44.85 -21.35 122.49
C ALA A 95 -46.02 -21.53 123.48
N GLN A 96 -46.94 -22.47 123.26
CA GLN A 96 -48.24 -22.51 123.96
C GLN A 96 -48.37 -23.51 125.13
N HIS A 97 -47.34 -24.31 125.45
CA HIS A 97 -47.45 -25.38 126.47
C HIS A 97 -46.60 -25.19 127.73
N VAL A 98 -45.89 -24.08 127.89
CA VAL A 98 -45.00 -23.82 129.04
C VAL A 98 -45.71 -23.11 130.21
N GLU A 99 -46.87 -22.48 129.96
CA GLU A 99 -47.50 -21.55 130.91
C GLU A 99 -48.58 -22.18 131.82
N ALA A 100 -49.09 -23.37 131.49
CA ALA A 100 -50.25 -23.98 132.17
C ALA A 100 -49.94 -24.86 133.40
N VAL A 101 -48.67 -25.16 133.69
CA VAL A 101 -48.27 -26.15 134.71
C VAL A 101 -47.85 -25.49 136.05
N ARG A 102 -47.85 -24.16 136.13
CA ARG A 102 -47.27 -23.41 137.26
C ARG A 102 -48.20 -23.19 138.46
N ASP A 103 -49.51 -23.20 138.25
CA ASP A 103 -50.48 -22.55 139.16
C ASP A 103 -51.30 -23.50 140.06
N HIS A 104 -50.85 -24.76 140.27
CA HIS A 104 -51.66 -25.76 141.00
C HIS A 104 -50.92 -26.58 142.09
N VAL A 105 -49.80 -26.06 142.63
CA VAL A 105 -48.98 -26.78 143.63
C VAL A 105 -49.10 -26.21 145.05
N ASP A 106 -49.39 -24.91 145.23
CA ASP A 106 -49.27 -24.22 146.52
C ASP A 106 -50.56 -24.17 147.39
N ALA A 107 -51.62 -24.87 147.01
CA ALA A 107 -52.99 -24.62 147.53
C ALA A 107 -53.59 -25.71 148.46
N VAL A 108 -52.78 -26.43 149.25
CA VAL A 108 -53.26 -27.41 150.25
C VAL A 108 -52.69 -27.16 151.65
N GLY A 109 -53.54 -26.77 152.60
CA GLY A 109 -53.37 -27.09 154.04
C GLY A 109 -53.51 -25.96 155.07
N GLU A 110 -54.70 -25.81 155.69
CA GLU A 110 -54.84 -25.18 157.03
C GLU A 110 -56.17 -25.54 157.77
N LYS A 111 -56.10 -25.84 159.09
CA LYS A 111 -57.14 -25.82 160.17
C LYS A 111 -58.28 -26.89 160.15
N ILE A 112 -58.75 -27.60 161.23
CA ILE A 112 -58.60 -27.66 162.74
C ILE A 112 -59.47 -26.65 163.57
N GLY A 113 -60.18 -26.99 164.67
CA GLY A 113 -60.53 -28.28 165.35
C GLY A 113 -61.00 -28.16 166.85
N HIS A 114 -61.45 -29.28 167.49
CA HIS A 114 -61.60 -29.59 168.96
C HIS A 114 -62.81 -29.02 169.81
N VAL A 115 -63.21 -29.51 171.03
CA VAL A 115 -63.39 -30.89 171.63
C VAL A 115 -64.12 -30.89 173.05
N ASP A 116 -64.90 -31.95 173.38
CA ASP A 116 -65.34 -32.57 174.70
C ASP A 116 -66.07 -31.84 175.92
N ALA A 117 -66.83 -32.63 176.72
CA ALA A 117 -66.98 -32.68 178.22
C ALA A 117 -68.22 -32.19 179.08
N ARG A 118 -68.94 -33.17 179.70
CA ARG A 118 -69.42 -33.36 181.13
C ARG A 118 -70.74 -32.76 181.78
N VAL A 119 -71.04 -33.19 183.06
CA VAL A 119 -72.39 -33.57 183.64
C VAL A 119 -72.56 -33.27 185.19
N ALA A 120 -73.80 -33.40 185.77
CA ALA A 120 -74.27 -32.94 187.12
C ALA A 120 -75.11 -33.98 188.00
N PRO A 121 -75.54 -33.69 189.28
CA PRO A 121 -76.06 -34.65 190.31
C PRO A 121 -77.57 -34.56 190.76
N VAL A 122 -78.03 -35.33 191.78
CA VAL A 122 -79.45 -35.60 192.21
C VAL A 122 -79.67 -35.86 193.74
N ALA A 123 -80.85 -35.52 194.34
CA ALA A 123 -81.38 -35.86 195.71
C ALA A 123 -82.93 -35.54 195.82
N GLU A 124 -83.83 -35.78 196.81
CA GLU A 124 -83.98 -36.52 198.12
C GLU A 124 -85.51 -36.60 198.55
N LEU A 125 -85.99 -37.49 199.46
CA LEU A 125 -87.39 -37.63 200.07
C LEU A 125 -87.47 -38.90 201.02
N PRO A 126 -88.58 -39.40 201.70
CA PRO A 126 -90.00 -38.98 201.98
C PRO A 126 -90.56 -39.21 203.45
N SER A 127 -91.88 -39.06 203.72
CA SER A 127 -92.59 -39.35 205.04
C SER A 127 -94.16 -39.33 204.97
N LEU A 128 -95.07 -39.80 205.88
CA LEU A 128 -95.16 -40.77 207.03
C LEU A 128 -96.65 -40.90 207.58
N TRP A 129 -97.16 -42.10 207.96
CA TRP A 129 -98.42 -42.43 208.75
C TRP A 129 -99.81 -41.91 208.24
N ALA A 130 -101.04 -42.16 208.77
CA ALA A 130 -101.71 -42.85 209.93
C ALA A 130 -103.21 -43.23 209.54
N ASP A 131 -104.22 -43.77 210.27
CA ASP A 131 -104.45 -44.44 211.60
C ASP A 131 -105.84 -45.22 211.63
N LEU A 132 -106.39 -45.67 212.80
CA LEU A 132 -107.59 -46.54 213.02
C LEU A 132 -108.72 -45.91 213.92
N GLY A 133 -109.93 -46.48 214.23
CA GLY A 133 -110.69 -47.69 213.79
C GLY A 133 -111.83 -48.20 214.76
N THR A 134 -112.66 -49.18 214.33
CA THR A 134 -113.65 -50.06 215.08
C THR A 134 -115.16 -49.70 215.27
N VAL A 135 -115.97 -50.77 215.50
CA VAL A 135 -117.44 -50.90 215.74
C VAL A 135 -118.37 -50.71 214.53
N GLY A 136 -119.32 -51.59 214.19
CA GLY A 136 -119.65 -52.93 214.70
C GLY A 136 -121.11 -53.11 215.16
N GLU A 137 -121.85 -54.03 214.53
CA GLU A 137 -123.10 -54.65 215.02
C GLU A 137 -124.18 -53.73 215.64
N ALA A 138 -124.86 -52.94 214.80
CA ALA A 138 -126.21 -52.42 215.07
C ALA A 138 -127.33 -53.20 214.35
N VAL A 139 -127.02 -54.43 213.93
CA VAL A 139 -127.96 -55.57 213.72
C VAL A 139 -129.22 -55.24 212.90
N ASP A 140 -130.42 -55.67 213.31
CA ASP A 140 -131.53 -55.96 212.37
C ASP A 140 -132.43 -54.77 211.99
N GLU A 141 -132.49 -53.69 212.78
CA GLU A 141 -133.28 -52.49 212.38
C GLU A 141 -132.65 -51.79 211.15
N ALA A 142 -131.41 -52.15 210.79
CA ALA A 142 -130.75 -51.73 209.56
C ALA A 142 -131.42 -52.27 208.28
N LEU A 143 -132.20 -53.37 208.35
CA LEU A 143 -132.68 -54.10 207.17
C LEU A 143 -133.67 -53.35 206.26
N LYS A 144 -134.25 -52.21 206.69
CA LYS A 144 -135.28 -51.48 205.91
C LYS A 144 -135.19 -49.96 205.88
N ARG A 145 -134.12 -49.34 206.41
CA ARG A 145 -134.07 -47.87 206.58
C ARG A 145 -132.84 -47.13 206.03
N LEU A 146 -131.83 -47.82 205.51
CA LEU A 146 -130.66 -47.20 204.87
C LEU A 146 -130.68 -47.23 203.32
N GLN A 147 -131.73 -47.78 202.71
CA GLN A 147 -131.89 -47.94 201.26
C GLN A 147 -132.26 -46.62 200.52
N SER A 148 -131.97 -45.44 201.11
CA SER A 148 -132.41 -44.13 200.59
C SER A 148 -131.55 -42.94 201.07
N VAL A 149 -130.27 -43.16 201.41
CA VAL A 149 -129.41 -42.11 202.03
C VAL A 149 -128.16 -41.80 201.19
N LEU A 150 -127.62 -42.77 200.43
CA LEU A 150 -126.28 -42.68 199.87
C LEU A 150 -126.16 -42.52 198.34
N ASP A 151 -127.26 -42.22 197.65
CA ASP A 151 -127.27 -41.57 196.32
C ASP A 151 -126.56 -40.18 196.33
N THR A 152 -126.07 -39.76 197.50
CA THR A 152 -125.30 -38.53 197.75
C THR A 152 -123.78 -38.71 197.70
N THR A 153 -123.26 -39.96 197.73
CA THR A 153 -121.80 -40.21 197.72
C THR A 153 -121.18 -40.15 196.32
N ASP A 154 -121.99 -40.22 195.26
CA ASP A 154 -121.53 -39.98 193.88
C ASP A 154 -120.94 -38.57 193.66
N GLY A 155 -121.24 -37.60 194.53
CA GLY A 155 -120.90 -36.19 194.32
C GLY A 155 -119.52 -35.70 194.80
N ILE A 156 -118.82 -36.39 195.70
CA ILE A 156 -117.62 -35.82 196.36
C ILE A 156 -116.32 -36.10 195.60
N SER A 157 -116.02 -37.38 195.33
CA SER A 157 -114.70 -37.77 194.79
C SER A 157 -114.47 -37.38 193.32
N GLN A 158 -115.47 -36.77 192.67
CA GLN A 158 -115.29 -36.14 191.37
C GLN A 158 -114.21 -35.04 191.40
N GLY A 159 -114.00 -34.38 192.55
CA GLY A 159 -112.89 -33.43 192.75
C GLY A 159 -111.49 -34.08 192.92
N MET A 160 -111.42 -35.36 193.30
CA MET A 160 -110.15 -36.12 193.31
C MET A 160 -109.67 -36.42 191.87
N SER A 161 -110.59 -36.47 190.91
CA SER A 161 -110.28 -36.57 189.48
C SER A 161 -109.43 -35.38 189.01
N ASP A 162 -109.79 -34.15 189.41
CA ASP A 162 -109.20 -32.91 188.90
C ASP A 162 -107.78 -32.59 189.44
N PHE A 163 -107.39 -33.15 190.59
CA PHE A 163 -105.98 -33.11 191.01
C PHE A 163 -105.15 -34.16 190.26
N THR A 164 -105.72 -35.34 190.03
CA THR A 164 -105.09 -36.44 189.31
C THR A 164 -104.76 -36.06 187.86
N THR A 165 -105.67 -35.35 187.17
CA THR A 165 -105.43 -34.88 185.78
C THR A 165 -104.29 -33.88 185.67
N LYS A 166 -104.10 -32.97 186.64
CA LYS A 166 -103.00 -32.00 186.63
C LYS A 166 -101.63 -32.66 186.83
N LEU A 167 -101.54 -33.64 187.72
CA LEU A 167 -100.31 -34.39 187.97
C LEU A 167 -99.95 -35.25 186.74
N ALA A 168 -100.94 -35.87 186.10
CA ALA A 168 -100.78 -36.54 184.82
C ALA A 168 -100.35 -35.60 183.67
N HIS A 169 -100.72 -34.31 183.71
CA HIS A 169 -100.28 -33.37 182.68
C HIS A 169 -98.80 -32.98 182.82
N LEU A 170 -98.27 -32.88 184.05
CA LEU A 170 -96.82 -32.73 184.26
C LEU A 170 -96.07 -33.99 183.79
N ASN A 171 -96.61 -35.19 184.07
CA ASN A 171 -96.04 -36.45 183.59
C ASN A 171 -95.94 -36.48 182.06
N THR A 172 -97.03 -36.16 181.35
CA THR A 172 -97.03 -36.11 179.88
C THR A 172 -96.13 -35.02 179.30
N SER A 173 -95.86 -33.94 180.03
CA SER A 173 -94.83 -32.95 179.67
C SER A 173 -93.41 -33.52 179.79
N MET A 174 -93.15 -34.30 180.85
CA MET A 174 -91.86 -34.97 181.05
C MET A 174 -91.65 -36.12 180.06
N GLU A 175 -92.70 -36.85 179.69
CA GLU A 175 -92.72 -37.79 178.55
C GLU A 175 -92.49 -37.06 177.21
N ALA A 176 -93.00 -35.85 177.03
CA ALA A 176 -92.74 -35.03 175.84
C ALA A 176 -91.27 -34.55 175.76
N ALA A 177 -90.58 -34.38 176.89
CA ALA A 177 -89.14 -34.13 176.93
C ALA A 177 -88.33 -35.41 176.67
N ALA A 178 -88.66 -36.52 177.33
CA ALA A 178 -88.01 -37.81 177.13
C ALA A 178 -88.16 -38.34 175.69
N SER A 179 -89.34 -38.17 175.07
CA SER A 179 -89.59 -38.50 173.66
C SER A 179 -88.92 -37.54 172.67
N ARG A 180 -88.43 -36.37 173.12
CA ARG A 180 -87.53 -35.50 172.34
C ARG A 180 -86.08 -35.94 172.46
N PHE A 181 -85.60 -36.23 173.68
CA PHE A 181 -84.23 -36.73 173.88
C PHE A 181 -84.00 -38.06 173.18
N THR A 182 -84.87 -39.07 173.38
CA THR A 182 -84.79 -40.35 172.65
C THR A 182 -84.89 -40.19 171.12
N ARG A 183 -85.53 -39.12 170.61
CA ARG A 183 -85.57 -38.81 169.17
C ARG A 183 -84.29 -38.11 168.69
N LEU A 184 -83.61 -37.37 169.56
CA LEU A 184 -82.32 -36.75 169.33
C LEU A 184 -81.21 -37.81 169.39
N ASP A 185 -81.20 -38.69 170.41
CA ASP A 185 -80.37 -39.89 170.48
C ASP A 185 -80.56 -40.76 169.23
N LYS A 186 -81.81 -40.97 168.79
CA LYS A 186 -82.10 -41.68 167.53
C LYS A 186 -81.55 -40.96 166.29
N SER A 187 -81.50 -39.63 166.28
CA SER A 187 -80.86 -38.88 165.18
C SER A 187 -79.32 -38.89 165.25
N VAL A 188 -78.73 -38.93 166.44
CA VAL A 188 -77.28 -39.08 166.65
C VAL A 188 -76.84 -40.50 166.31
N ALA A 189 -77.64 -41.50 166.65
CA ALA A 189 -77.43 -42.90 166.27
C ALA A 189 -77.58 -43.12 164.75
N ASP A 190 -78.51 -42.45 164.06
CA ASP A 190 -78.53 -42.49 162.59
C ASP A 190 -77.41 -41.64 161.97
N LEU A 191 -76.97 -40.55 162.60
CA LEU A 191 -75.77 -39.80 162.15
C LEU A 191 -74.49 -40.63 162.31
N SER A 192 -74.33 -41.37 163.42
CA SER A 192 -73.27 -42.37 163.58
C SER A 192 -73.42 -43.43 162.50
N GLY A 193 -74.59 -44.09 162.41
CA GLY A 193 -74.85 -45.11 161.39
C GLY A 193 -74.68 -44.61 159.94
N ARG A 194 -74.83 -43.31 159.66
CA ARG A 194 -74.51 -42.68 158.37
C ARG A 194 -73.02 -42.39 158.22
N THR A 195 -72.32 -42.06 159.28
CA THR A 195 -70.86 -41.91 159.32
C THR A 195 -70.20 -43.28 159.12
N ASP A 196 -70.63 -44.31 159.86
CA ASP A 196 -70.19 -45.70 159.73
C ASP A 196 -70.43 -46.23 158.29
N ARG A 197 -71.58 -45.88 157.67
CA ARG A 197 -71.88 -46.19 156.26
C ARG A 197 -70.98 -45.41 155.28
N VAL A 198 -70.59 -44.18 155.60
CA VAL A 198 -69.67 -43.37 154.77
C VAL A 198 -68.23 -43.85 154.93
N GLU A 199 -67.80 -44.24 156.12
CA GLU A 199 -66.48 -44.83 156.35
C GLU A 199 -66.37 -46.21 155.70
N SER A 200 -67.41 -47.06 155.79
CA SER A 200 -67.53 -48.28 154.98
C SER A 200 -67.45 -47.95 153.49
N ALA A 201 -68.28 -47.03 152.98
CA ALA A 201 -68.28 -46.70 151.56
C ALA A 201 -66.98 -46.05 151.07
N LEU A 202 -66.22 -45.37 151.94
CA LEU A 202 -64.88 -44.86 151.64
C LEU A 202 -63.82 -45.98 151.70
N GLY A 203 -63.98 -46.97 152.58
CA GLY A 203 -63.22 -48.22 152.58
C GLY A 203 -63.44 -48.99 151.28
N ASP A 204 -64.71 -49.29 150.97
CA ASP A 204 -65.17 -49.95 149.75
C ASP A 204 -64.68 -49.21 148.49
N LEU A 205 -64.74 -47.87 148.48
CA LEU A 205 -64.23 -47.04 147.39
C LEU A 205 -62.70 -47.08 147.30
N THR A 206 -61.99 -47.09 148.44
CA THR A 206 -60.52 -47.18 148.47
C THR A 206 -60.03 -48.56 148.01
N GLU A 207 -60.69 -49.64 148.45
CA GLU A 207 -60.42 -51.01 147.99
C GLU A 207 -60.78 -51.15 146.50
N SER A 208 -61.89 -50.56 146.05
CA SER A 208 -62.26 -50.51 144.62
C SER A 208 -61.26 -49.72 143.78
N VAL A 209 -60.78 -48.57 144.25
CA VAL A 209 -59.78 -47.74 143.56
C VAL A 209 -58.42 -48.42 143.52
N THR A 210 -57.95 -49.00 144.63
CA THR A 210 -56.68 -49.75 144.67
C THR A 210 -56.75 -51.02 143.80
N THR A 211 -57.87 -51.75 143.83
CA THR A 211 -58.14 -52.89 142.93
C THR A 211 -58.18 -52.44 141.47
N THR A 212 -58.83 -51.32 141.16
CA THR A 212 -58.88 -50.76 139.79
C THR A 212 -57.50 -50.30 139.33
N ALA A 213 -56.71 -49.65 140.19
CA ALA A 213 -55.34 -49.25 139.90
C ALA A 213 -54.44 -50.46 139.65
N ALA A 214 -54.50 -51.50 140.49
CA ALA A 214 -53.77 -52.75 140.27
C ALA A 214 -54.19 -53.44 138.97
N GLN A 215 -55.49 -53.47 138.66
CA GLN A 215 -55.98 -53.95 137.36
C GLN A 215 -55.52 -53.07 136.18
N MET A 216 -55.36 -51.77 136.37
CA MET A 216 -54.81 -50.88 135.34
C MET A 216 -53.31 -51.13 135.15
N THR A 217 -52.51 -51.30 136.21
CA THR A 217 -51.10 -51.71 136.11
C THR A 217 -50.97 -53.02 135.34
N VAL A 218 -51.69 -54.07 135.73
CA VAL A 218 -51.66 -55.37 135.01
C VAL A 218 -52.15 -55.24 133.55
N LYS A 219 -53.07 -54.34 133.25
CA LYS A 219 -53.50 -54.04 131.86
C LYS A 219 -52.46 -53.24 131.08
N ILE A 220 -51.68 -52.37 131.73
CA ILE A 220 -50.57 -51.62 131.14
C ILE A 220 -49.39 -52.56 130.89
N ASP A 221 -48.96 -53.37 131.87
CA ASP A 221 -47.92 -54.40 131.70
C ASP A 221 -48.27 -55.33 130.53
N ALA A 222 -49.53 -55.80 130.47
CA ALA A 222 -50.02 -56.64 129.38
C ALA A 222 -50.28 -55.87 128.07
N ALA A 223 -50.26 -54.53 128.06
CA ALA A 223 -50.29 -53.73 126.84
C ALA A 223 -48.87 -53.45 126.33
N GLU A 224 -47.93 -53.13 127.22
CA GLU A 224 -46.51 -52.96 126.92
C GLU A 224 -45.91 -54.27 126.40
N GLN A 225 -46.15 -55.41 127.05
CA GLN A 225 -45.73 -56.72 126.52
C GLN A 225 -46.28 -56.99 125.12
N ARG A 226 -47.56 -56.68 124.87
CA ARG A 226 -48.18 -56.81 123.53
C ARG A 226 -47.60 -55.84 122.51
N LEU A 227 -47.20 -54.63 122.93
CA LEU A 227 -46.56 -53.65 122.06
C LEU A 227 -45.13 -54.06 121.73
N ASN A 228 -44.36 -54.56 122.71
CA ASN A 228 -43.01 -55.08 122.48
C ASN A 228 -43.06 -56.27 121.52
N THR A 229 -43.88 -57.30 121.80
CA THR A 229 -44.00 -58.45 120.88
C THR A 229 -44.45 -58.04 119.48
N ARG A 230 -45.28 -56.98 119.37
CA ARG A 230 -45.68 -56.46 118.06
C ARG A 230 -44.58 -55.65 117.36
N LEU A 231 -43.72 -54.96 118.11
CA LEU A 231 -42.53 -54.30 117.58
C LEU A 231 -41.51 -55.34 117.11
N ASP A 232 -41.21 -56.35 117.94
CA ASP A 232 -40.36 -57.49 117.62
C ASP A 232 -40.87 -58.21 116.35
N ASP A 233 -42.19 -58.50 116.27
CA ASP A 233 -42.83 -59.06 115.08
C ASP A 233 -42.70 -58.14 113.85
N THR A 234 -42.85 -56.82 113.99
CA THR A 234 -42.72 -55.89 112.86
C THR A 234 -41.28 -55.72 112.41
N ASP A 235 -40.31 -55.71 113.32
CA ASP A 235 -38.89 -55.59 112.98
C ASP A 235 -38.40 -56.87 112.30
N LEU A 236 -38.84 -58.05 112.75
CA LEU A 236 -38.63 -59.32 112.04
C LEU A 236 -39.29 -59.31 110.65
N GLN A 237 -40.50 -58.77 110.50
CA GLN A 237 -41.17 -58.65 109.19
C GLN A 237 -40.51 -57.62 108.26
N VAL A 238 -39.95 -56.53 108.80
CA VAL A 238 -39.23 -55.51 108.03
C VAL A 238 -37.86 -56.06 107.61
N ALA A 239 -37.11 -56.70 108.51
CA ALA A 239 -35.86 -57.37 108.19
C ALA A 239 -36.06 -58.44 107.11
N ALA A 240 -37.03 -59.34 107.29
CA ALA A 240 -37.35 -60.38 106.29
C ALA A 240 -37.79 -59.79 104.94
N ARG A 241 -38.47 -58.64 104.93
CA ARG A 241 -38.84 -57.93 103.69
C ARG A 241 -37.64 -57.26 103.02
N LEU A 242 -36.72 -56.68 103.78
CA LEU A 242 -35.48 -56.10 103.24
C LEU A 242 -34.60 -57.18 102.63
N ASP A 243 -34.39 -58.28 103.36
CA ASP A 243 -33.72 -59.50 102.90
C ASP A 243 -34.29 -60.03 101.58
N GLU A 244 -35.62 -60.08 101.45
CA GLU A 244 -36.32 -60.53 100.24
C GLU A 244 -36.20 -59.50 99.10
N THR A 245 -36.27 -58.19 99.40
CA THR A 245 -36.04 -57.18 98.37
C THR A 245 -34.60 -57.16 97.87
N ASP A 246 -33.61 -57.38 98.73
CA ASP A 246 -32.20 -57.41 98.34
C ASP A 246 -31.86 -58.67 97.53
N LYS A 247 -32.37 -59.84 97.93
CA LYS A 247 -32.31 -61.07 97.10
C LYS A 247 -32.96 -60.85 95.72
N ARG A 248 -34.11 -60.19 95.68
CA ARG A 248 -34.82 -59.90 94.42
C ARG A 248 -34.17 -58.78 93.60
N LEU A 249 -33.39 -57.89 94.21
CA LEU A 249 -32.61 -56.87 93.52
C LEU A 249 -31.30 -57.44 92.97
N SER A 250 -30.55 -58.21 93.76
CA SER A 250 -29.37 -58.96 93.29
C SER A 250 -29.75 -59.85 92.12
N GLY A 251 -30.70 -60.78 92.30
CA GLY A 251 -31.10 -61.70 91.23
C GLY A 251 -31.65 -61.01 89.98
N ARG A 252 -32.13 -59.75 90.07
CA ARG A 252 -32.50 -58.94 88.89
C ARG A 252 -31.30 -58.23 88.26
N LEU A 253 -30.30 -57.83 89.04
CA LEU A 253 -29.03 -57.30 88.54
C LEU A 253 -28.25 -58.40 87.81
N ASP A 254 -28.11 -59.57 88.45
CA ASP A 254 -27.51 -60.78 87.88
C ASP A 254 -28.19 -61.14 86.54
N GLU A 255 -29.53 -61.22 86.51
CA GLU A 255 -30.30 -61.48 85.28
C GLU A 255 -30.17 -60.36 84.22
N THR A 256 -29.92 -59.10 84.61
CA THR A 256 -29.61 -58.03 83.63
C THR A 256 -28.18 -58.09 83.10
N ASP A 257 -27.20 -58.44 83.93
CA ASP A 257 -25.80 -58.52 83.52
C ASP A 257 -25.54 -59.75 82.64
N GLU A 258 -26.19 -60.89 82.92
CA GLU A 258 -26.23 -62.04 81.99
C GLU A 258 -26.85 -61.63 80.64
N ARG A 259 -27.98 -60.92 80.66
CA ARG A 259 -28.64 -60.44 79.42
C ARG A 259 -27.81 -59.41 78.67
N LEU A 260 -27.12 -58.51 79.34
CA LEU A 260 -26.25 -57.51 78.71
C LEU A 260 -25.03 -58.20 78.11
N THR A 261 -24.37 -59.09 78.85
CA THR A 261 -23.22 -59.88 78.37
C THR A 261 -23.59 -60.71 77.15
N ALA A 262 -24.73 -61.43 77.17
CA ALA A 262 -25.21 -62.21 76.04
C ALA A 262 -25.58 -61.35 74.82
N ARG A 263 -26.14 -60.14 75.02
CA ARG A 263 -26.48 -59.23 73.92
C ARG A 263 -25.26 -58.52 73.34
N LEU A 264 -24.23 -58.26 74.14
CA LEU A 264 -22.94 -57.74 73.67
C LEU A 264 -22.21 -58.80 72.85
N GLY A 265 -22.07 -60.03 73.36
CA GLY A 265 -21.48 -61.14 72.61
C GLY A 265 -22.17 -61.38 71.26
N GLN A 266 -23.52 -61.44 71.24
CA GLN A 266 -24.28 -61.52 69.98
C GLN A 266 -24.13 -60.28 69.06
N SER A 267 -23.79 -59.12 69.61
CA SER A 267 -23.50 -57.93 68.82
C SER A 267 -22.11 -58.02 68.18
N ASP A 268 -21.11 -58.47 68.95
CA ASP A 268 -19.73 -58.63 68.49
C ASP A 268 -19.63 -59.73 67.43
N GLU A 269 -20.30 -60.87 67.63
CA GLU A 269 -20.45 -61.92 66.61
C GLU A 269 -21.05 -61.39 65.30
N ARG A 270 -22.08 -60.53 65.40
CA ARG A 270 -22.72 -59.91 64.23
C ARG A 270 -21.87 -58.84 63.56
N VAL A 271 -20.99 -58.15 64.30
CA VAL A 271 -20.04 -57.19 63.75
C VAL A 271 -18.91 -57.94 63.04
N ALA A 272 -18.33 -58.96 63.68
CA ALA A 272 -17.32 -59.83 63.08
C ALA A 272 -17.81 -60.46 61.77
N ALA A 273 -18.97 -61.14 61.79
CA ALA A 273 -19.53 -61.76 60.58
C ALA A 273 -19.85 -60.74 59.46
N ARG A 274 -20.15 -59.48 59.79
CA ARG A 274 -20.34 -58.41 58.80
C ARG A 274 -19.03 -57.86 58.25
N LEU A 275 -17.96 -57.86 59.03
CA LEU A 275 -16.61 -57.52 58.57
C LEU A 275 -16.09 -58.64 57.65
N ASP A 276 -16.22 -59.90 58.04
CA ASP A 276 -15.88 -61.05 57.19
C ASP A 276 -16.64 -61.03 55.85
N GLU A 277 -17.94 -60.75 55.86
CA GLU A 277 -18.75 -60.62 54.65
C GLU A 277 -18.34 -59.40 53.80
N ALA A 278 -17.92 -58.30 54.43
CA ALA A 278 -17.44 -57.11 53.73
C ALA A 278 -16.07 -57.36 53.08
N ASP A 279 -15.13 -57.97 53.79
CA ASP A 279 -13.79 -58.29 53.29
C ASP A 279 -13.84 -59.33 52.17
N GLN A 280 -14.69 -60.36 52.29
CA GLN A 280 -14.95 -61.31 51.19
C GLN A 280 -15.52 -60.59 49.95
N ARG A 281 -16.48 -59.66 50.13
CA ARG A 281 -17.01 -58.85 49.03
C ARG A 281 -15.97 -57.92 48.41
N LEU A 282 -15.07 -57.35 49.21
CA LEU A 282 -13.99 -56.49 48.73
C LEU A 282 -12.94 -57.30 47.95
N ALA A 283 -12.53 -58.46 48.47
CA ALA A 283 -11.60 -59.36 47.79
C ALA A 283 -12.15 -59.80 46.42
N VAL A 284 -13.40 -60.26 46.34
CA VAL A 284 -14.03 -60.64 45.06
C VAL A 284 -14.11 -59.46 44.09
N ARG A 285 -14.43 -58.25 44.57
CA ARG A 285 -14.48 -57.05 43.72
C ARG A 285 -13.09 -56.59 43.25
N LEU A 286 -12.04 -56.77 44.05
CA LEU A 286 -10.67 -56.49 43.64
C LEU A 286 -10.25 -57.48 42.54
N THR A 287 -10.48 -58.78 42.71
CA THR A 287 -10.18 -59.79 41.69
C THR A 287 -10.92 -59.53 40.37
N ASP A 288 -12.20 -59.14 40.42
CA ASP A 288 -12.99 -58.74 39.24
C ASP A 288 -12.43 -57.48 38.54
N ILE A 289 -11.97 -56.49 39.32
CA ILE A 289 -11.33 -55.28 38.78
C ILE A 289 -9.97 -55.62 38.15
N GLU A 290 -9.14 -56.44 38.80
CA GLU A 290 -7.84 -56.90 38.30
C GLU A 290 -7.99 -57.67 36.98
N GLN A 291 -8.94 -58.60 36.90
CA GLN A 291 -9.23 -59.34 35.66
C GLN A 291 -9.72 -58.42 34.53
N ARG A 292 -10.56 -57.44 34.83
CA ARG A 292 -11.04 -56.45 33.83
C ARG A 292 -9.95 -55.47 33.38
N LEU A 293 -9.01 -55.13 34.25
CA LEU A 293 -7.86 -54.30 33.90
C LEU A 293 -6.86 -55.09 33.05
N GLY A 294 -6.57 -56.35 33.40
CA GLY A 294 -5.75 -57.26 32.59
C GLY A 294 -6.32 -57.41 31.18
N ALA A 295 -7.58 -57.83 31.06
CA ALA A 295 -8.23 -58.01 29.75
C ALA A 295 -8.27 -56.72 28.89
N ARG A 296 -8.37 -55.54 29.52
CA ARG A 296 -8.30 -54.24 28.82
C ARG A 296 -6.89 -53.85 28.38
N LEU A 297 -5.87 -54.27 29.12
CA LEU A 297 -4.47 -54.10 28.71
C LEU A 297 -4.15 -55.06 27.55
N ASP A 298 -4.57 -56.32 27.64
CA ASP A 298 -4.44 -57.31 26.55
C ASP A 298 -5.13 -56.83 25.26
N GLU A 299 -6.33 -56.26 25.37
CA GLU A 299 -7.08 -55.69 24.24
C GLU A 299 -6.39 -54.43 23.66
N ALA A 300 -5.85 -53.56 24.51
CA ALA A 300 -5.12 -52.37 24.09
C ALA A 300 -3.79 -52.72 23.40
N ASP A 301 -3.03 -53.67 23.94
CA ASP A 301 -1.75 -54.13 23.36
C ASP A 301 -1.97 -54.83 22.02
N GLN A 302 -3.03 -55.65 21.89
CA GLN A 302 -3.44 -56.24 20.61
C GLN A 302 -3.82 -55.17 19.58
N HIS A 303 -4.62 -54.17 19.98
CA HIS A 303 -5.02 -53.08 19.09
C HIS A 303 -3.82 -52.22 18.66
N LEU A 304 -2.89 -51.92 19.57
CA LEU A 304 -1.64 -51.22 19.25
C LEU A 304 -0.74 -52.03 18.32
N ALA A 305 -0.60 -53.34 18.54
CA ALA A 305 0.18 -54.24 17.68
C ALA A 305 -0.38 -54.27 16.25
N VAL A 306 -1.71 -54.33 16.09
CA VAL A 306 -2.38 -54.25 14.77
C VAL A 306 -2.13 -52.89 14.11
N GLN A 307 -2.35 -51.78 14.82
CA GLN A 307 -2.13 -50.44 14.26
C GLN A 307 -0.68 -50.17 13.86
N LEU A 308 0.29 -50.69 14.61
CA LEU A 308 1.71 -50.60 14.26
C LEU A 308 2.02 -51.44 13.01
N GLY A 309 1.51 -52.67 12.92
CA GLY A 309 1.67 -53.53 11.74
C GLY A 309 1.04 -52.95 10.46
N GLU A 310 -0.16 -52.39 10.56
CA GLU A 310 -0.81 -51.67 9.45
C GLU A 310 -0.02 -50.43 9.03
N SER A 311 0.51 -49.68 9.99
CA SER A 311 1.35 -48.51 9.74
C SER A 311 2.67 -48.89 9.05
N GLU A 312 3.32 -49.97 9.49
CA GLU A 312 4.54 -50.50 8.88
C GLU A 312 4.30 -50.98 7.45
N GLN A 313 3.26 -51.78 7.20
CA GLN A 313 2.89 -52.20 5.84
C GLN A 313 2.61 -51.00 4.93
N ARG A 314 1.93 -49.97 5.44
CA ARG A 314 1.65 -48.73 4.69
C ARG A 314 2.90 -47.86 4.48
N LEU A 315 3.92 -47.98 5.32
CA LEU A 315 5.22 -47.32 5.10
C LEU A 315 6.04 -48.08 4.05
N ASN A 316 6.11 -49.41 4.13
CA ASN A 316 6.83 -50.25 3.15
C ASN A 316 6.24 -50.07 1.75
N GLY A 317 4.92 -50.20 1.57
CA GLY A 317 4.26 -49.94 0.28
C GLY A 317 4.37 -48.49 -0.23
N ARG A 318 4.78 -47.54 0.62
CA ARG A 318 5.14 -46.17 0.19
C ARG A 318 6.61 -46.05 -0.21
N LEU A 319 7.51 -46.85 0.36
CA LEU A 319 8.91 -46.94 -0.03
C LEU A 319 9.04 -47.66 -1.38
N ASP A 320 8.39 -48.81 -1.56
CA ASP A 320 8.31 -49.54 -2.84
C ASP A 320 7.83 -48.61 -3.98
N GLY A 321 6.85 -47.75 -3.68
CA GLY A 321 6.28 -46.75 -4.59
C GLY A 321 7.14 -45.49 -4.79
N VAL A 322 8.17 -45.27 -3.97
CA VAL A 322 9.22 -44.26 -4.19
C VAL A 322 10.34 -44.85 -5.05
N ASP A 323 10.80 -46.07 -4.75
CA ASP A 323 11.86 -46.74 -5.50
C ASP A 323 11.43 -47.00 -6.95
N SER A 324 10.21 -47.49 -7.16
CA SER A 324 9.55 -47.61 -8.48
C SER A 324 9.43 -46.28 -9.26
N ARG A 325 9.61 -45.12 -8.60
CA ARG A 325 9.68 -43.80 -9.23
C ARG A 325 11.12 -43.34 -9.48
N LEU A 326 12.07 -43.75 -8.64
CA LEU A 326 13.50 -43.49 -8.83
C LEU A 326 14.02 -44.25 -10.05
N ASP A 327 13.74 -45.56 -10.18
CA ASP A 327 14.08 -46.37 -11.36
C ASP A 327 13.59 -45.71 -12.67
N ARG A 328 12.38 -45.13 -12.63
CA ARG A 328 11.74 -44.44 -13.76
C ARG A 328 12.38 -43.08 -14.06
N VAL A 329 13.02 -42.45 -13.09
CA VAL A 329 13.81 -41.22 -13.29
C VAL A 329 15.18 -41.58 -13.85
N GLU A 330 15.85 -42.60 -13.30
CA GLU A 330 17.13 -43.10 -13.80
C GLU A 330 17.04 -43.54 -15.27
N GLY A 331 16.08 -44.39 -15.62
CA GLY A 331 15.84 -44.81 -17.01
C GLY A 331 15.51 -43.63 -17.96
N LYS A 332 14.94 -42.53 -17.45
CA LYS A 332 14.74 -41.29 -18.23
C LYS A 332 16.03 -40.48 -18.40
N LEU A 333 16.92 -40.49 -17.41
CA LEU A 333 18.23 -39.82 -17.51
C LEU A 333 19.12 -40.54 -18.54
N VAL A 334 19.19 -41.87 -18.50
CA VAL A 334 19.85 -42.68 -19.54
C VAL A 334 19.22 -42.44 -20.93
N GLY A 335 17.90 -42.30 -21.00
CA GLY A 335 17.17 -41.93 -22.22
C GLY A 335 17.34 -40.48 -22.68
N LEU A 336 17.97 -39.61 -21.88
CA LEU A 336 18.37 -38.25 -22.27
C LEU A 336 19.84 -38.21 -22.68
N ASP A 337 20.72 -38.88 -21.93
CA ASP A 337 22.15 -39.03 -22.22
C ASP A 337 22.39 -39.60 -23.63
N THR A 338 21.77 -40.74 -23.93
CA THR A 338 21.77 -41.37 -25.26
C THR A 338 21.21 -40.48 -26.38
N ARG A 339 20.37 -39.49 -26.07
CA ARG A 339 19.87 -38.50 -27.04
C ARG A 339 20.81 -37.32 -27.21
N ILE A 340 21.56 -36.94 -26.18
CA ILE A 340 22.59 -35.89 -26.24
C ILE A 340 23.75 -36.38 -27.11
N THR A 341 24.30 -37.58 -26.85
CA THR A 341 25.33 -38.19 -27.71
C THR A 341 24.86 -38.35 -29.17
N GLY A 342 23.57 -38.61 -29.38
CA GLY A 342 22.94 -38.65 -30.70
C GLY A 342 22.66 -37.29 -31.36
N PHE A 343 22.76 -36.18 -30.61
CA PHE A 343 22.83 -34.82 -31.16
C PHE A 343 24.28 -34.42 -31.46
N ASP A 344 25.23 -34.76 -30.60
CA ASP A 344 26.65 -34.39 -30.76
C ASP A 344 27.21 -34.95 -32.08
N GLY A 345 27.03 -36.24 -32.35
CA GLY A 345 27.44 -36.85 -33.64
C GLY A 345 26.66 -36.32 -34.86
N ARG A 346 25.51 -35.66 -34.67
CA ARG A 346 24.78 -34.97 -35.75
C ARG A 346 25.28 -33.54 -35.98
N LEU A 347 25.92 -32.91 -35.00
CA LEU A 347 26.61 -31.64 -35.16
C LEU A 347 27.95 -31.87 -35.87
N GLU A 348 28.68 -32.91 -35.48
CA GLU A 348 29.93 -33.33 -36.15
C GLU A 348 29.73 -33.55 -37.66
N SER A 349 28.73 -34.34 -38.08
CA SER A 349 28.38 -34.49 -39.51
C SER A 349 27.81 -33.23 -40.19
N ALA A 350 27.35 -32.22 -39.42
CA ALA A 350 26.91 -30.95 -39.98
C ALA A 350 28.11 -30.02 -40.24
N ASP A 351 29.09 -29.99 -39.34
CA ASP A 351 30.33 -29.23 -39.51
C ASP A 351 31.17 -29.79 -40.67
N GLU A 352 31.24 -31.12 -40.84
CA GLU A 352 31.83 -31.76 -42.04
C GLU A 352 31.14 -31.30 -43.34
N CYS A 353 29.82 -31.18 -43.33
CA CYS A 353 29.03 -30.78 -44.49
C CYS A 353 29.22 -29.29 -44.84
N LEU A 354 29.37 -28.42 -43.83
CA LEU A 354 29.69 -27.00 -44.02
C LEU A 354 31.09 -26.84 -44.64
N ALA A 355 32.07 -27.66 -44.22
CA ALA A 355 33.41 -27.65 -44.81
C ALA A 355 33.43 -28.05 -46.30
N ASP A 356 32.61 -29.01 -46.75
CA ASP A 356 32.44 -29.29 -48.20
C ASP A 356 31.90 -28.05 -48.94
N ILE A 357 30.88 -27.39 -48.38
CA ILE A 357 30.26 -26.21 -48.98
C ILE A 357 31.28 -25.07 -49.15
N ASP A 358 32.10 -24.79 -48.14
CA ASP A 358 33.13 -23.74 -48.20
C ASP A 358 34.17 -24.03 -49.30
N THR A 359 34.71 -25.25 -49.37
CA THR A 359 35.68 -25.61 -50.44
C THR A 359 35.07 -25.52 -51.85
N ARG A 360 33.75 -25.69 -51.98
CA ARG A 360 33.03 -25.54 -53.25
C ARG A 360 32.73 -24.09 -53.59
N LEU A 361 32.61 -23.20 -52.60
CA LEU A 361 32.51 -21.75 -52.82
C LEU A 361 33.84 -21.18 -53.31
N ASP A 362 34.98 -21.56 -52.70
CA ASP A 362 36.32 -21.24 -53.20
C ASP A 362 36.50 -21.65 -54.67
N GLY A 363 36.04 -22.85 -55.02
CA GLY A 363 36.04 -23.37 -56.39
C GLY A 363 35.12 -22.63 -57.36
N ILE A 364 34.08 -21.94 -56.88
CA ILE A 364 33.21 -21.08 -57.69
C ILE A 364 33.88 -19.71 -57.90
N ASP A 365 34.42 -19.09 -56.86
CA ASP A 365 35.08 -17.77 -56.97
C ASP A 365 36.31 -17.83 -57.88
N GLY A 366 37.10 -18.90 -57.79
CA GLY A 366 38.21 -19.16 -58.72
C GLY A 366 37.75 -19.26 -60.19
N ARG A 367 36.54 -19.77 -60.45
CA ARG A 367 35.94 -19.82 -61.80
C ARG A 367 35.41 -18.46 -62.25
N VAL A 368 34.78 -17.70 -61.35
CA VAL A 368 34.27 -16.34 -61.64
C VAL A 368 35.42 -15.40 -61.99
N GLY A 369 36.51 -15.40 -61.22
CA GLY A 369 37.74 -14.66 -61.56
C GLY A 369 38.43 -15.12 -62.85
N GLY A 370 38.13 -16.34 -63.32
CA GLY A 370 38.54 -16.84 -64.64
C GLY A 370 37.65 -16.36 -65.80
N VAL A 371 36.38 -16.03 -65.53
CA VAL A 371 35.46 -15.44 -66.52
C VAL A 371 35.75 -13.95 -66.71
N ASP A 372 36.00 -13.21 -65.63
CA ASP A 372 36.32 -11.77 -65.66
C ASP A 372 37.56 -11.46 -66.53
N LYS A 373 38.62 -12.25 -66.36
CA LYS A 373 39.83 -12.22 -67.20
C LYS A 373 39.59 -12.51 -68.69
N ARG A 374 38.47 -13.15 -69.04
CA ARG A 374 38.07 -13.39 -70.44
C ARG A 374 37.24 -12.22 -70.99
N LEU A 375 36.36 -11.63 -70.20
CA LEU A 375 35.56 -10.46 -70.61
C LEU A 375 36.46 -9.27 -70.93
N THR A 376 37.38 -8.93 -70.03
CA THR A 376 38.40 -7.88 -70.24
C THR A 376 39.25 -8.09 -71.50
N SER A 377 39.52 -9.35 -71.89
CA SER A 377 40.18 -9.67 -73.15
C SER A 377 39.28 -9.48 -74.38
N VAL A 378 37.96 -9.69 -74.26
CA VAL A 378 37.00 -9.44 -75.35
C VAL A 378 36.79 -7.95 -75.57
N ASP A 379 36.65 -7.16 -74.50
CA ASP A 379 36.55 -5.69 -74.60
C ASP A 379 37.75 -5.08 -75.31
N SER A 380 38.96 -5.60 -75.00
CA SER A 380 40.21 -5.22 -75.67
C SER A 380 40.19 -5.53 -77.17
N GLN A 381 39.59 -6.64 -77.60
CA GLN A 381 39.42 -6.99 -79.01
C GLN A 381 38.38 -6.10 -79.71
N LEU A 382 37.25 -5.82 -79.06
CA LEU A 382 36.20 -4.93 -79.58
C LEU A 382 36.73 -3.50 -79.78
N GLY A 383 37.52 -2.97 -78.85
CA GLY A 383 38.21 -1.69 -79.01
C GLY A 383 39.21 -1.66 -80.18
N GLY A 384 39.80 -2.81 -80.52
CA GLY A 384 40.62 -2.98 -81.73
C GLY A 384 39.79 -2.95 -83.03
N ILE A 385 38.59 -3.53 -83.02
CA ILE A 385 37.66 -3.49 -84.17
C ILE A 385 37.15 -2.07 -84.41
N GLY A 386 36.75 -1.34 -83.36
CA GLY A 386 36.28 0.04 -83.47
C GLY A 386 37.30 0.97 -84.15
N LYS A 387 38.59 0.85 -83.80
CA LYS A 387 39.69 1.59 -84.45
C LYS A 387 39.84 1.26 -85.94
N ARG A 388 39.55 0.02 -86.35
CA ARG A 388 39.60 -0.38 -87.77
C ARG A 388 38.43 0.17 -88.57
N LEU A 389 37.23 0.22 -87.99
CA LEU A 389 36.04 0.79 -88.64
C LEU A 389 36.22 2.29 -88.91
N GLY A 390 36.63 3.08 -87.90
CA GLY A 390 36.90 4.51 -88.10
C GLY A 390 38.01 4.81 -89.13
N SER A 391 38.93 3.87 -89.36
CA SER A 391 39.93 3.97 -90.44
C SER A 391 39.39 3.62 -91.84
N LEU A 392 38.28 2.88 -91.94
CA LEU A 392 37.57 2.62 -93.19
C LEU A 392 36.65 3.80 -93.54
N ASP A 393 35.95 4.35 -92.55
CA ASP A 393 35.11 5.55 -92.71
C ASP A 393 35.94 6.73 -93.24
N GLY A 394 37.13 6.96 -92.64
CA GLY A 394 38.11 7.94 -93.11
C GLY A 394 38.83 7.59 -94.43
N HIS A 395 38.55 6.43 -95.03
CA HIS A 395 38.95 6.07 -96.39
C HIS A 395 37.80 6.32 -97.39
N LEU A 396 36.56 6.03 -97.00
CA LEU A 396 35.37 6.28 -97.82
C LEU A 396 35.18 7.78 -98.11
N ALA A 397 35.30 8.64 -97.08
CA ALA A 397 35.23 10.10 -97.27
C ALA A 397 36.24 10.63 -98.31
N ARG A 398 37.44 10.03 -98.38
CA ARG A 398 38.48 10.39 -99.38
C ARG A 398 38.20 9.86 -100.78
N HIS A 399 37.30 8.89 -100.92
CA HIS A 399 36.77 8.49 -102.23
C HIS A 399 35.69 9.46 -102.67
N ASP A 400 34.81 9.89 -101.76
CA ASP A 400 33.76 10.89 -102.03
C ASP A 400 34.40 12.22 -102.49
N ASP A 401 35.37 12.76 -101.73
CA ASP A 401 36.21 13.92 -102.12
C ASP A 401 36.79 13.80 -103.54
N ARG A 402 37.13 12.57 -103.96
CA ARG A 402 37.77 12.26 -105.24
C ARG A 402 36.78 12.02 -106.38
N PHE A 403 35.52 11.71 -106.08
CA PHE A 403 34.45 11.64 -107.07
C PHE A 403 33.92 13.05 -107.39
N ASP A 404 33.70 13.90 -106.38
CA ASP A 404 33.39 15.32 -106.58
C ASP A 404 34.44 16.02 -107.47
N ALA A 405 35.73 15.74 -107.21
CA ALA A 405 36.84 16.25 -108.01
C ALA A 405 36.95 15.64 -109.43
N LEU A 406 36.26 14.53 -109.72
CA LEU A 406 36.16 13.96 -111.08
C LEU A 406 34.98 14.58 -111.84
N ASP A 407 33.83 14.75 -111.20
CA ASP A 407 32.64 15.34 -111.82
C ASP A 407 32.90 16.82 -112.21
N GLY A 408 33.55 17.60 -111.33
CA GLY A 408 34.00 18.96 -111.65
C GLY A 408 34.99 19.02 -112.83
N ARG A 409 35.77 17.95 -113.07
CA ARG A 409 36.65 17.85 -114.25
C ARG A 409 35.90 17.44 -115.51
N LEU A 410 34.84 16.64 -115.40
CA LEU A 410 34.00 16.26 -116.54
C LEU A 410 33.21 17.47 -117.07
N GLY A 411 32.62 18.29 -116.19
CA GLY A 411 31.92 19.52 -116.60
C GLY A 411 32.81 20.47 -117.41
N SER A 412 34.07 20.68 -116.99
CA SER A 412 35.03 21.51 -117.72
C SER A 412 35.48 20.93 -119.07
N VAL A 413 35.33 19.61 -119.29
CA VAL A 413 35.54 18.99 -120.60
C VAL A 413 34.34 19.26 -121.52
N ASP A 414 33.12 19.18 -120.98
CA ASP A 414 31.88 19.38 -121.74
C ASP A 414 31.78 20.82 -122.29
N GLU A 415 32.06 21.83 -121.45
CA GLU A 415 32.18 23.25 -121.86
C GLU A 415 33.17 23.44 -123.02
N ARG A 416 34.33 22.76 -122.96
CA ARG A 416 35.37 22.83 -123.99
C ARG A 416 34.96 22.15 -125.29
N VAL A 417 34.16 21.09 -125.23
CA VAL A 417 33.61 20.44 -126.42
C VAL A 417 32.61 21.37 -127.10
N SER A 418 31.66 21.96 -126.36
CA SER A 418 30.70 22.93 -126.91
C SER A 418 31.39 24.14 -127.57
N ALA A 419 32.42 24.71 -126.93
CA ALA A 419 33.19 25.82 -127.49
C ALA A 419 33.94 25.44 -128.80
N THR A 420 34.37 24.19 -128.93
CA THR A 420 35.05 23.68 -130.14
C THR A 420 34.07 23.51 -131.29
N ASP A 421 32.85 23.02 -131.02
CA ASP A 421 31.79 22.79 -132.01
C ASP A 421 31.24 24.10 -132.60
N GLN A 422 31.08 25.13 -131.76
CA GLN A 422 30.77 26.49 -132.21
C GLN A 422 31.87 27.03 -133.15
N HIS A 423 33.14 26.92 -132.77
CA HIS A 423 34.25 27.43 -133.59
C HIS A 423 34.33 26.71 -134.96
N LEU A 424 34.09 25.39 -135.02
CA LEU A 424 34.00 24.66 -136.28
C LEU A 424 32.90 25.23 -137.19
N THR A 425 31.71 25.46 -136.63
CA THR A 425 30.56 26.04 -137.35
C THR A 425 30.89 27.43 -137.93
N GLU A 426 31.55 28.30 -137.17
CA GLU A 426 31.97 29.62 -137.64
C GLU A 426 33.02 29.55 -138.76
N THR A 427 33.99 28.62 -138.67
CA THR A 427 35.00 28.45 -139.73
C THR A 427 34.43 27.91 -141.05
N ALA A 428 33.37 27.10 -140.99
CA ALA A 428 32.69 26.60 -142.18
C ALA A 428 32.06 27.75 -142.98
N MET A 429 31.19 28.56 -142.35
CA MET A 429 30.55 29.72 -143.02
C MET A 429 31.58 30.72 -143.55
N ARG A 430 32.70 30.91 -142.85
CA ARG A 430 33.78 31.81 -143.28
C ARG A 430 34.48 31.35 -144.55
N ASN A 431 34.55 30.05 -144.80
CA ASN A 431 35.14 29.49 -146.02
C ASN A 431 34.15 29.56 -147.19
N GLU A 432 32.87 29.25 -146.96
CA GLU A 432 31.76 29.40 -147.93
C GLU A 432 31.77 30.79 -148.58
N GLY A 433 31.73 31.85 -147.76
CA GLY A 433 31.79 33.24 -148.23
C GLY A 433 33.13 33.67 -148.83
N ARG A 434 34.17 32.84 -148.73
CA ARG A 434 35.49 33.07 -149.34
C ARG A 434 35.57 32.51 -150.75
N PHE A 435 35.01 31.31 -150.99
CA PHE A 435 34.95 30.70 -152.32
C PHE A 435 34.04 31.52 -153.25
N ASN A 436 32.82 31.87 -152.82
CA ASN A 436 31.90 32.73 -153.57
C ASN A 436 32.50 34.09 -153.96
N LYS A 437 33.55 34.57 -153.26
CA LYS A 437 34.25 35.80 -153.62
C LYS A 437 35.40 35.58 -154.61
N LEU A 438 36.03 34.41 -154.60
CA LEU A 438 37.08 34.06 -155.57
C LEU A 438 36.47 33.84 -156.97
N ASP A 439 35.32 33.17 -157.07
CA ASP A 439 34.66 32.90 -158.35
C ASP A 439 34.32 34.22 -159.08
N ASN A 440 33.69 35.17 -158.37
CA ASN A 440 33.41 36.53 -158.87
C ASN A 440 34.69 37.33 -159.23
N GLN A 441 35.84 37.01 -158.65
CA GLN A 441 37.12 37.63 -159.04
C GLN A 441 37.74 37.00 -160.28
N MET A 442 37.45 35.72 -160.55
CA MET A 442 37.91 35.00 -161.73
C MET A 442 37.22 35.53 -162.99
N GLU A 443 35.88 35.64 -162.95
CA GLU A 443 35.04 36.13 -164.05
C GLU A 443 35.46 37.54 -164.52
N SER A 444 35.76 38.44 -163.55
CA SER A 444 36.23 39.81 -163.84
C SER A 444 37.68 39.90 -164.37
N ILE A 445 38.46 38.82 -164.29
CA ILE A 445 39.82 38.77 -164.89
C ILE A 445 39.73 38.39 -166.37
N ASP A 446 38.87 37.44 -166.73
CA ASP A 446 38.74 36.95 -168.11
C ASP A 446 38.24 38.04 -169.07
N GLU A 447 37.20 38.81 -168.70
CA GLU A 447 36.73 39.95 -169.53
C GLU A 447 37.87 40.95 -169.84
N ARG A 448 38.68 41.27 -168.82
CA ARG A 448 39.77 42.25 -168.91
C ARG A 448 40.97 41.77 -169.73
N LEU A 449 41.15 40.46 -169.91
CA LEU A 449 42.18 39.92 -170.79
C LEU A 449 41.79 40.09 -172.28
N VAL A 450 40.50 39.94 -172.60
CA VAL A 450 39.99 40.15 -173.97
C VAL A 450 40.16 41.61 -174.41
N GLU A 451 39.77 42.58 -173.57
CA GLU A 451 39.95 44.02 -173.86
C GLU A 451 41.43 44.41 -174.08
N ALA A 452 42.35 43.77 -173.35
CA ALA A 452 43.78 44.05 -173.43
C ALA A 452 44.41 43.57 -174.75
N GLU A 453 43.88 42.52 -175.35
CA GLU A 453 44.39 41.95 -176.61
C GLU A 453 44.08 42.87 -177.81
N GLU A 454 42.84 43.39 -177.92
CA GLU A 454 42.48 44.38 -178.95
C GLU A 454 43.30 45.67 -178.85
N HIS A 455 43.55 46.16 -177.63
CA HIS A 455 44.37 47.37 -177.42
C HIS A 455 45.83 47.16 -177.84
N LEU A 456 46.39 45.95 -177.71
CA LEU A 456 47.77 45.70 -178.13
C LEU A 456 47.92 45.72 -179.65
N ILE A 457 46.97 45.16 -180.40
CA ILE A 457 47.00 45.12 -181.88
C ILE A 457 47.07 46.54 -182.45
N THR A 458 46.12 47.40 -182.10
CA THR A 458 46.05 48.80 -182.60
C THR A 458 47.29 49.64 -182.27
N ARG A 459 47.98 49.30 -181.18
CA ARG A 459 49.21 49.99 -180.75
C ARG A 459 50.44 49.58 -181.57
N PHE A 460 50.50 48.37 -182.12
CA PHE A 460 51.62 47.95 -182.98
C PHE A 460 51.59 48.64 -184.35
N ASP A 461 50.42 48.73 -185.01
CA ASP A 461 50.25 49.46 -186.28
C ASP A 461 50.74 50.92 -186.20
N THR A 462 50.58 51.55 -185.03
CA THR A 462 51.01 52.93 -184.78
C THR A 462 52.54 53.08 -184.67
N LEU A 463 53.25 52.05 -184.22
CA LEU A 463 54.71 52.09 -184.04
C LEU A 463 55.49 51.96 -185.35
N ASP A 464 55.02 51.12 -186.27
CA ASP A 464 55.67 50.91 -187.58
C ASP A 464 55.74 52.21 -188.39
N GLY A 465 54.66 53.01 -188.34
CA GLY A 465 54.62 54.35 -188.94
C GLY A 465 55.63 55.36 -188.34
N GLN A 466 56.08 55.15 -187.09
CA GLN A 466 57.07 56.03 -186.45
C GLN A 466 58.51 55.69 -186.84
N PHE A 467 58.84 54.40 -187.03
CA PHE A 467 60.19 53.99 -187.43
C PHE A 467 60.59 54.51 -188.81
N SER A 468 59.64 54.54 -189.76
CA SER A 468 59.80 55.15 -191.09
C SER A 468 60.32 56.61 -191.03
N GLY A 469 59.88 57.38 -190.03
CA GLY A 469 60.29 58.78 -189.83
C GLY A 469 61.65 58.98 -189.14
N LEU A 470 62.26 57.92 -188.59
CA LEU A 470 63.63 57.97 -188.03
C LEU A 470 64.70 57.82 -189.10
N ASP A 471 64.47 56.92 -190.06
CA ASP A 471 65.46 56.54 -191.09
C ASP A 471 65.79 57.72 -192.04
N THR A 472 64.79 58.56 -192.33
CA THR A 472 64.97 59.82 -193.07
C THR A 472 65.84 60.83 -192.35
N ARG A 473 65.93 60.78 -191.01
CA ARG A 473 66.75 61.72 -190.21
C ARG A 473 68.21 61.28 -190.13
N PHE A 474 68.49 59.98 -190.14
CA PHE A 474 69.86 59.46 -190.05
C PHE A 474 70.71 59.86 -191.26
N ASN A 475 70.13 59.78 -192.47
CA ASN A 475 70.77 60.19 -193.72
C ASN A 475 71.24 61.67 -193.73
N GLY A 476 70.59 62.55 -192.95
CA GLY A 476 71.02 63.94 -192.80
C GLY A 476 72.29 64.13 -191.95
N LEU A 477 72.63 63.16 -191.09
CA LEU A 477 73.71 63.29 -190.11
C LEU A 477 75.07 62.95 -190.72
N ASP A 478 75.16 61.89 -191.53
CA ASP A 478 76.40 61.54 -192.27
C ASP A 478 76.91 62.68 -193.15
N THR A 479 75.98 63.40 -193.80
CA THR A 479 76.31 64.57 -194.62
C THR A 479 77.05 65.65 -193.82
N HIS A 480 76.79 65.76 -192.52
CA HIS A 480 77.43 66.73 -191.63
C HIS A 480 78.83 66.28 -191.15
N MET A 481 79.11 64.98 -191.11
CA MET A 481 80.42 64.44 -190.71
C MET A 481 81.52 64.72 -191.75
N ASN A 482 81.17 64.76 -193.04
CA ASN A 482 82.10 65.14 -194.12
C ASN A 482 82.79 66.50 -193.88
N GLY A 483 82.07 67.49 -193.34
CA GLY A 483 82.56 68.87 -193.20
C GLY A 483 83.59 69.09 -192.10
N LEU A 484 83.85 68.10 -191.24
CA LEU A 484 84.86 68.18 -190.18
C LEU A 484 86.24 67.71 -190.64
N ALA A 485 86.31 66.65 -191.45
CA ALA A 485 87.57 66.05 -191.89
C ALA A 485 88.45 67.03 -192.69
N THR A 486 87.86 67.75 -193.64
CA THR A 486 88.55 68.75 -194.49
C THR A 486 89.13 69.94 -193.72
N ARG A 487 88.70 70.15 -192.47
CA ARG A 487 89.20 71.24 -191.61
C ARG A 487 90.47 70.89 -190.83
N ALA A 488 90.76 69.59 -190.66
CA ALA A 488 91.98 69.13 -190.02
C ALA A 488 93.19 69.24 -190.96
N GLU A 489 92.97 69.02 -192.26
CA GLU A 489 93.99 69.02 -193.31
C GLU A 489 94.71 70.39 -193.41
N GLN A 490 93.94 71.49 -193.34
CA GLN A 490 94.43 72.87 -193.34
C GLN A 490 95.26 73.27 -192.10
N ALA A 491 95.26 72.46 -191.03
CA ALA A 491 96.05 72.76 -189.83
C ALA A 491 97.51 72.30 -189.96
N SER A 492 97.79 71.27 -190.77
CA SER A 492 99.14 70.73 -190.95
C SER A 492 100.06 71.68 -191.72
N GLU A 493 99.57 72.26 -192.82
CA GLU A 493 100.33 73.21 -193.66
C GLU A 493 100.80 74.45 -192.86
N HIS A 494 100.11 74.81 -191.77
CA HIS A 494 100.48 75.96 -190.96
C HIS A 494 101.64 75.69 -189.99
N LEU A 495 101.94 74.42 -189.67
CA LEU A 495 103.06 74.06 -188.79
C LEU A 495 104.41 74.06 -189.54
N GLU A 496 104.41 73.65 -190.81
CA GLU A 496 105.60 73.66 -191.68
C GLU A 496 106.16 75.10 -191.82
N SER A 497 105.28 76.10 -191.88
CA SER A 497 105.63 77.53 -191.89
C SER A 497 106.26 78.06 -190.58
N VAL A 498 106.22 77.33 -189.47
CA VAL A 498 106.78 77.77 -188.18
C VAL A 498 108.25 77.38 -188.03
N ASP A 499 108.65 76.22 -188.56
CA ASP A 499 109.99 75.65 -188.32
C ASP A 499 111.09 76.43 -189.05
N ASP A 500 110.85 76.81 -190.32
CA ASP A 500 111.68 77.73 -191.12
C ASP A 500 112.05 79.03 -190.38
N ARG A 501 111.19 79.45 -189.44
CA ARG A 501 111.32 80.70 -188.68
C ARG A 501 112.12 80.55 -187.38
N ILE A 502 112.28 79.31 -186.88
CA ILE A 502 113.09 79.01 -185.69
C ILE A 502 114.58 79.01 -186.05
N GLU A 503 114.94 78.46 -187.22
CA GLU A 503 116.30 78.46 -187.80
C GLU A 503 116.93 79.87 -187.79
N ALA A 504 116.15 80.88 -188.16
CA ALA A 504 116.59 82.27 -188.22
C ALA A 504 116.80 82.95 -186.84
N MET A 505 116.07 82.54 -185.80
CA MET A 505 116.07 83.24 -184.52
C MET A 505 117.27 82.89 -183.64
N ASN A 506 117.80 81.67 -183.73
CA ASN A 506 118.88 81.22 -182.85
C ASN A 506 120.23 81.92 -183.14
N GLN A 507 120.41 82.51 -184.33
CA GLN A 507 121.58 83.36 -184.63
C GLN A 507 121.63 84.66 -183.79
N HIS A 508 120.56 85.05 -183.08
CA HIS A 508 120.49 86.27 -182.27
C HIS A 508 120.64 86.08 -180.74
N VAL A 509 120.59 84.85 -180.19
CA VAL A 509 120.18 84.60 -178.78
C VAL A 509 121.32 84.45 -177.76
N SER A 510 122.53 84.95 -178.01
CA SER A 510 123.62 84.88 -177.00
C SER A 510 123.41 85.86 -175.78
N GLN A 511 122.40 85.64 -174.86
CA GLN A 511 121.75 86.60 -173.87
C GLN A 511 121.25 86.10 -172.42
N LEU A 512 120.15 86.63 -171.78
CA LEU A 512 119.70 86.60 -170.29
C LEU A 512 118.14 86.83 -170.05
N PRO A 513 117.37 86.94 -168.86
CA PRO A 513 117.57 87.17 -167.37
C PRO A 513 116.63 86.40 -166.30
N ALA A 514 116.03 87.00 -165.19
CA ALA A 514 115.35 86.34 -163.98
C ALA A 514 114.22 87.13 -163.12
N ALA A 515 113.62 86.60 -161.99
CA ALA A 515 112.40 87.13 -161.21
C ALA A 515 112.23 86.81 -159.62
N LEU A 516 111.11 87.19 -158.89
CA LEU A 516 110.89 87.22 -157.36
C LEU A 516 109.41 87.02 -156.74
N ALA A 517 109.15 87.04 -155.37
CA ALA A 517 107.84 86.82 -154.58
C ALA A 517 107.75 87.49 -153.11
N ILE A 518 106.87 87.34 -152.04
CA ILE A 518 105.85 86.32 -151.48
C ILE A 518 104.58 86.73 -150.54
N PRO A 519 104.56 86.96 -149.16
CA PRO A 519 103.49 86.53 -148.12
C PRO A 519 102.93 87.57 -147.03
N ASP A 520 102.11 87.42 -145.92
CA ASP A 520 100.98 86.54 -145.31
C ASP A 520 100.41 87.05 -143.88
N GLN A 521 99.24 86.60 -143.25
CA GLN A 521 98.67 87.02 -141.87
C GLN A 521 97.47 86.22 -141.15
N VAL A 522 97.08 86.45 -139.83
CA VAL A 522 96.00 85.74 -138.97
C VAL A 522 95.24 86.56 -137.80
N GLY A 523 94.32 85.99 -136.93
CA GLY A 523 93.52 86.62 -135.77
C GLY A 523 92.60 85.74 -134.78
N GLU A 524 91.84 86.29 -133.75
CA GLU A 524 90.97 85.61 -132.66
C GLU A 524 89.61 86.36 -132.21
N LEU A 525 88.77 86.26 -131.10
CA LEU A 525 88.68 85.79 -129.64
C LEU A 525 87.16 85.73 -129.03
N ILE A 526 86.79 85.18 -127.81
CA ILE A 526 85.35 84.99 -127.22
C ILE A 526 85.15 84.89 -125.62
N GLN A 527 83.98 85.21 -124.95
CA GLN A 527 83.58 84.85 -123.50
C GLN A 527 82.04 84.82 -123.07
N SER A 528 81.68 84.29 -121.86
CA SER A 528 80.41 83.58 -121.48
C SER A 528 79.33 84.23 -120.54
N GLN A 529 78.05 83.93 -120.78
CA GLN A 529 76.80 84.48 -120.17
C GLN A 529 76.42 84.02 -118.73
N ALA A 530 77.35 83.53 -117.91
CA ALA A 530 77.04 82.84 -116.65
C ALA A 530 76.81 83.72 -115.40
N GLY A 531 77.04 85.04 -115.46
CA GLY A 531 77.01 85.93 -114.27
C GLY A 531 75.63 86.44 -113.83
N ALA A 532 74.65 86.53 -114.75
CA ALA A 532 73.51 87.46 -114.69
C ALA A 532 72.51 87.32 -113.51
N GLN A 533 72.68 86.35 -112.60
CA GLN A 533 71.93 86.26 -111.34
C GLN A 533 72.80 86.10 -110.08
N ALA A 534 74.12 85.88 -110.21
CA ALA A 534 75.06 86.03 -109.09
C ALA A 534 75.17 87.53 -108.71
N ASP A 535 75.31 88.40 -109.71
CA ASP A 535 75.50 89.84 -109.54
C ASP A 535 74.34 90.52 -108.78
N ARG A 536 73.10 90.01 -108.94
CA ARG A 536 71.90 90.60 -108.32
C ARG A 536 71.74 90.30 -106.82
N LEU A 537 72.43 89.29 -106.28
CA LEU A 537 72.55 89.10 -104.83
C LEU A 537 73.81 89.77 -104.27
N SER A 538 74.89 89.92 -105.05
CA SER A 538 76.02 90.78 -104.67
C SER A 538 75.59 92.23 -104.46
N ALA A 539 74.83 92.79 -105.41
CA ALA A 539 74.43 94.21 -105.38
C ALA A 539 73.68 94.64 -104.10
N ALA A 540 72.99 93.72 -103.41
CA ALA A 540 72.36 93.97 -102.11
C ALA A 540 73.33 93.88 -100.93
N ALA A 541 74.33 92.99 -101.00
CA ALA A 541 75.41 92.88 -100.01
C ALA A 541 76.40 94.06 -100.09
N ASP A 542 76.67 94.56 -101.31
CA ASP A 542 77.57 95.68 -101.55
C ASP A 542 77.03 97.00 -100.96
N ALA A 543 75.72 97.24 -101.01
CA ALA A 543 75.10 98.44 -100.43
C ALA A 543 75.20 98.49 -98.89
N LEU A 544 74.99 97.36 -98.22
CA LEU A 544 75.18 97.24 -96.77
C LEU A 544 76.67 97.32 -96.37
N THR A 545 77.57 96.92 -97.27
CA THR A 545 79.03 96.98 -97.03
C THR A 545 79.63 98.35 -97.39
N GLU A 546 78.99 99.18 -98.21
CA GLU A 546 79.32 100.60 -98.35
C GLU A 546 78.93 101.39 -97.09
N LEU A 547 77.76 101.16 -96.50
CA LEU A 547 77.35 101.92 -95.31
C LEU A 547 78.20 101.62 -94.05
N VAL A 548 79.02 100.56 -94.07
CA VAL A 548 79.99 100.19 -93.02
C VAL A 548 81.45 100.40 -93.48
N ARG A 549 81.67 100.94 -94.69
CA ARG A 549 82.98 101.21 -95.32
C ARG A 549 83.82 102.28 -94.59
N SER A 550 83.25 102.92 -93.57
CA SER A 550 83.74 104.15 -92.93
C SER A 550 84.09 104.01 -91.44
N ARG A 551 84.31 102.78 -90.93
CA ARG A 551 84.87 102.56 -89.56
C ARG A 551 86.11 103.47 -89.36
N PRO A 552 86.25 104.21 -88.24
CA PRO A 552 85.88 103.89 -86.85
C PRO A 552 84.39 104.00 -86.51
N ASP A 553 83.87 103.35 -85.46
CA ASP A 553 84.59 102.64 -84.38
C ASP A 553 83.95 101.27 -84.02
N ARG A 554 84.17 100.76 -82.80
CA ARG A 554 83.59 99.53 -82.25
C ARG A 554 82.69 99.84 -81.03
N ASP A 555 81.42 99.45 -81.09
CA ASP A 555 80.75 98.53 -80.12
C ASP A 555 79.20 98.57 -80.16
N GLU A 556 78.58 99.56 -80.79
CA GLU A 556 77.11 99.64 -80.95
C GLU A 556 76.58 99.09 -82.29
N ILE A 557 75.25 99.17 -82.49
CA ILE A 557 74.49 98.68 -83.65
C ILE A 557 74.26 97.14 -83.64
N GLY A 558 74.05 96.58 -82.45
CA GLY A 558 73.25 95.35 -82.28
C GLY A 558 71.74 95.56 -82.47
N GLU A 559 71.29 96.80 -82.67
CA GLU A 559 69.91 97.24 -82.50
C GLU A 559 69.13 97.40 -83.82
N THR A 560 69.80 97.72 -84.94
CA THR A 560 69.15 97.99 -86.23
C THR A 560 68.53 96.76 -86.90
N VAL A 561 68.95 95.55 -86.48
CA VAL A 561 68.40 94.27 -86.96
C VAL A 561 66.89 94.16 -86.73
N SER A 562 66.35 94.86 -85.72
CA SER A 562 64.90 94.88 -85.44
C SER A 562 64.09 95.82 -86.35
N GLY A 563 64.71 96.68 -87.17
CA GLY A 563 64.02 97.75 -87.90
C GLY A 563 63.46 97.39 -89.27
N ILE A 564 64.01 96.38 -89.94
CA ILE A 564 63.78 96.14 -91.39
C ILE A 564 62.70 95.07 -91.66
N VAL A 565 62.22 94.37 -90.64
CA VAL A 565 61.25 93.26 -90.81
C VAL A 565 59.82 93.76 -91.10
N GLN A 566 59.44 94.93 -90.59
CA GLN A 566 58.06 95.45 -90.65
C GLN A 566 57.58 95.88 -92.07
N PRO A 567 58.37 96.59 -92.91
CA PRO A 567 57.87 97.15 -94.17
C PRO A 567 57.52 96.13 -95.26
N ALA A 568 58.03 94.89 -95.17
CA ALA A 568 57.77 93.85 -96.16
C ALA A 568 56.28 93.46 -96.25
N THR A 569 55.52 93.69 -95.17
CA THR A 569 54.09 93.39 -95.08
C THR A 569 53.18 94.37 -95.84
N ASP A 570 53.66 95.58 -96.17
CA ASP A 570 52.82 96.64 -96.75
C ASP A 570 52.88 96.72 -98.30
N ASP A 571 53.92 96.20 -98.96
CA ASP A 571 54.04 96.28 -100.44
C ASP A 571 53.04 95.35 -101.16
N LEU A 572 52.76 94.18 -100.58
CA LEU A 572 51.76 93.24 -101.10
C LEU A 572 50.37 93.89 -101.22
N THR A 573 50.03 94.77 -100.29
CA THR A 573 48.76 95.51 -100.25
C THR A 573 48.67 96.59 -101.34
N LYS A 574 49.80 96.99 -101.95
CA LYS A 574 49.83 98.00 -103.04
C LYS A 574 49.78 97.43 -104.44
N ARG A 575 50.35 96.26 -104.71
CA ARG A 575 50.42 95.72 -106.09
C ARG A 575 49.10 95.12 -106.59
N LEU A 576 48.18 94.79 -105.68
CA LEU A 576 46.77 94.55 -106.03
C LEU A 576 46.00 95.84 -106.39
N ALA A 577 46.60 97.02 -106.17
CA ALA A 577 46.13 98.32 -106.61
C ALA A 577 46.88 98.84 -107.87
N THR A 578 47.52 97.95 -108.63
CA THR A 578 47.98 98.19 -110.02
C THR A 578 47.68 96.96 -110.93
N LEU A 579 46.47 96.41 -111.02
CA LEU A 579 45.12 97.01 -111.14
C LEU A 579 44.96 97.85 -112.44
N GLU A 580 44.09 97.36 -113.34
CA GLU A 580 43.08 98.13 -114.10
C GLU A 580 43.52 99.23 -115.10
N GLU A 581 44.73 99.78 -114.99
CA GLU A 581 45.22 100.88 -115.83
C GLU A 581 45.73 100.40 -117.21
N THR A 582 46.44 99.27 -117.30
CA THR A 582 47.01 98.80 -118.58
C THR A 582 45.98 98.21 -119.55
N MET A 583 44.71 98.07 -119.16
CA MET A 583 43.62 97.80 -120.12
C MET A 583 43.33 99.00 -121.03
N LEU A 584 43.76 100.23 -120.70
CA LEU A 584 43.63 101.39 -121.59
C LEU A 584 44.56 101.34 -122.81
N ALA A 585 45.66 100.57 -122.77
CA ALA A 585 46.67 100.51 -123.84
C ALA A 585 46.19 99.79 -125.12
N LEU A 586 44.91 99.41 -125.18
CA LEU A 586 44.16 98.88 -126.32
C LEU A 586 44.30 99.71 -127.62
N ALA A 587 44.65 101.00 -127.52
CA ALA A 587 44.34 102.00 -128.54
C ALA A 587 45.35 102.17 -129.70
N GLU A 588 46.64 101.91 -129.51
CA GLU A 588 47.67 102.68 -130.25
C GLU A 588 48.40 101.96 -131.41
N ALA A 589 48.71 100.66 -131.31
CA ALA A 589 49.70 99.99 -132.18
C ALA A 589 49.24 99.62 -133.61
N LEU A 590 48.42 100.45 -134.25
CA LEU A 590 47.64 100.10 -135.46
C LEU A 590 48.30 100.39 -136.83
N LEU A 591 49.51 100.98 -136.92
CA LEU A 591 49.91 101.76 -138.12
C LEU A 591 51.36 101.57 -138.71
N ARG A 592 51.46 100.66 -139.70
CA ARG A 592 52.08 100.83 -141.06
C ARG A 592 53.56 100.45 -141.43
N PRO A 593 53.88 100.25 -142.75
CA PRO A 593 55.04 99.46 -143.26
C PRO A 593 55.84 100.08 -144.46
N THR A 594 56.66 99.29 -145.20
CA THR A 594 57.42 99.68 -146.43
C THR A 594 57.62 98.46 -147.39
N ARG A 595 57.91 98.66 -148.71
CA ARG A 595 57.82 97.59 -149.75
C ARG A 595 58.52 97.88 -151.12
N THR A 596 58.87 96.80 -151.86
CA THR A 596 58.92 96.62 -153.36
C THR A 596 60.19 96.90 -154.21
N LYS A 597 60.25 96.17 -155.36
CA LYS A 597 60.69 96.59 -156.72
C LYS A 597 62.21 96.60 -157.04
N ASP A 598 62.63 96.72 -158.32
CA ASP A 598 61.90 96.99 -159.58
C ASP A 598 61.93 95.85 -160.62
#